data_AF-A0A534IYF4-F1
#
_entry.id   AF-A0A534IYF4-F1
#
_cell.length_a   1.000
_cell.length_b   1.000
_cell.length_c   1.000
_cell.angle_alpha   90.00
_cell.angle_beta   90.00
_cell.angle_gamma   90.00
#
_symmetry.space_group_name_H-M   'P 1'
#
loop_
_entity.id
_entity.type
_entity.pdbx_description
1 polymer ?
#
loop_
_entity_poly.entity_id
_entity_poly.type
_entity_poly.pdbx_seq_one_letter_code
_entity_poly.pdbx_strand_id
1 'polypeptide(L)'
;MTVWERTTTTDVYTFPVTVLTGQGATIDTLAFEHYTLTSNGATLTIHDFRPTFGNGTGTGNNIAGVRLDGVPGYPSGVWASMIVSYIVGYGGMEASRFNALGSDLSTITFMGDQDSELVLGFSAESKDFLVTVDTIPGGLQVSVDGVAAIAPRSLTCGNGTTHAIAAPSPQLAGDVRYVFSSWSDGGARFHEVVCNGSANYTATFRTELRVTVTTAPSGLRMLVDGTEMDAPQTFWWAMGSTHTLSAPEAQDLEGIPLRMNSWSDGGAIEHTVTIAHPGTFVAKYAEAPPPVLMNWKPFLAAAFSTVLLLVGIYRSWRRPYAFRTPRLRGLKTFLLLSLPAVVAEAGTGVASLLLGVLAIPPLIGWGTAVDLGILAAGLVAAVTRAGVSSSSPGAQAPSEAASR
;
A
#
# COMPACT_ATOMS: atom_id res chain seq x y z
N MET A 1 30.72 39.34 34.18
CA MET A 1 32.17 39.11 34.00
C MET A 1 32.78 39.17 35.37
N THR A 2 33.46 38.10 35.76
CA THR A 2 34.06 37.95 37.07
C THR A 2 35.59 38.02 36.95
N VAL A 3 36.21 38.82 37.80
CA VAL A 3 37.65 39.07 37.88
C VAL A 3 38.11 38.66 39.26
N TRP A 4 39.13 37.81 39.31
CA TRP A 4 39.81 37.43 40.55
C TRP A 4 41.11 38.22 40.61
N GLU A 5 41.22 39.07 41.62
CA GLU A 5 42.39 39.87 41.92
C GLU A 5 42.98 39.35 43.23
N ARG A 6 44.31 39.30 43.37
CA ARG A 6 44.94 38.81 44.60
C ARG A 6 46.21 39.59 44.92
N THR A 7 46.01 40.72 45.58
CA THR A 7 47.08 41.50 46.22
C THR A 7 47.52 40.89 47.56
N THR A 8 46.56 40.46 48.39
CA THR A 8 46.83 39.85 49.70
C THR A 8 45.96 38.60 49.92
N THR A 9 44.65 38.78 49.82
CA THR A 9 43.65 37.73 49.68
C THR A 9 43.08 37.75 48.27
N THR A 10 42.48 36.65 47.82
CA THR A 10 41.78 36.64 46.53
C THR A 10 40.44 37.34 46.70
N ASP A 11 40.32 38.52 46.11
CA ASP A 11 39.09 39.27 46.02
C ASP A 11 38.40 38.99 44.68
N VAL A 12 37.06 38.90 44.71
CA VAL A 12 36.25 38.52 43.56
C VAL A 12 35.31 39.65 43.19
N TYR A 13 35.48 40.18 41.98
CA TYR A 13 34.70 41.30 41.47
C TYR A 13 33.86 40.86 40.28
N THR A 14 32.55 41.10 40.33
CA THR A 14 31.64 40.77 39.22
C THR A 14 31.00 42.03 38.66
N PHE A 15 31.18 42.25 37.36
CA PHE A 15 30.64 43.40 36.64
C PHE A 15 29.66 42.94 35.53
N PRO A 16 28.53 43.63 35.35
CA PRO A 16 27.71 43.48 34.15
C PRO A 16 28.52 43.88 32.91
N VAL A 17 28.37 43.12 31.81
CA VAL A 17 29.07 43.42 30.55
C VAL A 17 28.70 44.81 30.04
N THR A 18 27.45 45.26 30.25
CA THR A 18 26.98 46.59 29.88
C THR A 18 27.69 47.73 30.59
N VAL A 19 28.22 47.50 31.79
CA VAL A 19 29.04 48.50 32.51
C VAL A 19 30.42 48.58 31.86
N LEU A 20 31.04 47.43 31.60
CA LEU A 20 32.37 47.34 31.01
C LEU A 20 32.41 47.89 29.57
N THR A 21 31.35 47.72 28.78
CA THR A 21 31.24 48.30 27.42
C THR A 21 30.74 49.74 27.40
N GLY A 22 30.30 50.27 28.55
CA GLY A 22 29.82 51.64 28.70
C GLY A 22 30.87 52.52 29.36
N GLN A 23 30.66 52.84 30.65
CA GLN A 23 31.55 53.73 31.41
C GLN A 23 32.82 53.05 31.93
N GLY A 24 32.91 51.72 31.85
CA GLY A 24 33.98 50.95 32.49
C GLY A 24 33.73 50.75 33.99
N ALA A 25 34.63 50.03 34.63
CA ALA A 25 34.63 49.80 36.07
C ALA A 25 36.02 50.07 36.67
N THR A 26 36.08 50.36 37.97
CA THR A 26 37.33 50.56 38.69
C THR A 26 37.41 49.66 39.91
N ILE A 27 38.64 49.27 40.28
CA ILE A 27 38.94 48.50 41.50
C ILE A 27 40.15 49.17 42.15
N ASP A 28 40.05 49.47 43.45
CA ASP A 28 41.16 49.99 44.24
C ASP A 28 41.54 48.94 45.29
N THR A 29 42.82 48.53 45.32
CA THR A 29 43.28 47.50 46.27
C THR A 29 43.98 48.11 47.48
N LEU A 30 44.17 47.29 48.52
CA LEU A 30 44.93 47.68 49.72
C LEU A 30 46.42 47.97 49.42
N ALA A 31 46.95 47.51 48.29
CA ALA A 31 48.28 47.88 47.83
C ALA A 31 48.31 49.23 47.11
N PHE A 32 47.21 49.97 47.01
CA PHE A 32 47.10 51.21 46.22
C PHE A 32 47.20 50.99 44.71
N GLU A 33 46.88 49.80 44.24
CA GLU A 33 46.70 49.53 42.80
C GLU A 33 45.31 50.03 42.38
N HIS A 34 45.28 50.80 41.30
CA HIS A 34 44.08 51.42 40.74
C HIS A 34 43.80 50.80 39.37
N TYR A 35 42.90 49.83 39.35
CA TYR A 35 42.50 49.16 38.13
C TYR A 35 41.39 49.92 37.42
N THR A 36 41.48 50.01 36.09
CA THR A 36 40.40 50.40 35.20
C THR A 36 40.10 49.27 34.22
N LEU A 37 38.84 48.84 34.18
CA LEU A 37 38.36 47.75 33.36
C LEU A 37 37.39 48.27 32.31
N THR A 38 37.71 48.06 31.03
CA THR A 38 36.87 48.46 29.90
C THR A 38 36.77 47.35 28.87
N SER A 39 35.71 47.35 28.06
CA SER A 39 35.53 46.41 26.97
C SER A 39 35.04 47.11 25.73
N ASN A 40 35.58 46.73 24.57
CA ASN A 40 35.08 47.15 23.27
C ASN A 40 33.99 46.20 22.72
N GLY A 41 33.52 45.24 23.52
CA GLY A 41 32.57 44.19 23.12
C GLY A 41 33.23 42.91 22.57
N ALA A 42 34.50 42.95 22.18
CA ALA A 42 35.27 41.78 21.74
C ALA A 42 36.31 41.32 22.77
N THR A 43 36.94 42.28 23.46
CA THR A 43 38.02 42.04 24.42
C THR A 43 37.74 42.76 25.74
N LEU A 44 38.40 42.32 26.81
CA LEU A 44 38.48 43.06 28.07
C LEU A 44 39.87 43.70 28.18
N THR A 45 39.94 44.98 28.48
CA THR A 45 41.18 45.67 28.86
C THR A 45 41.17 45.88 30.37
N ILE A 46 42.24 45.45 31.03
CA ILE A 46 42.55 45.71 32.44
C ILE A 46 43.79 46.58 32.47
N HIS A 47 43.62 47.84 32.81
CA HIS A 47 44.71 48.76 33.08
C HIS A 47 44.94 48.83 34.59
N ASP A 48 46.19 48.83 35.04
CA ASP A 48 46.56 49.04 36.44
C ASP A 48 47.59 50.16 36.58
N PHE A 49 47.36 51.02 37.57
CA PHE A 49 48.24 52.12 37.93
C PHE A 49 48.42 52.21 39.43
N ARG A 50 49.66 52.42 39.86
CA ARG A 50 50.03 52.68 41.24
C ARG A 50 50.86 53.98 41.31
N PRO A 51 50.49 54.95 42.15
CA PRO A 51 51.17 56.26 42.20
C PRO A 51 52.61 56.19 42.74
N THR A 52 52.95 55.12 43.46
CA THR A 52 54.29 54.84 43.97
C THR A 52 54.72 53.45 43.55
N PHE A 53 55.86 53.34 42.87
CA PHE A 53 56.41 52.07 42.44
C PHE A 53 57.20 51.39 43.56
N GLY A 54 57.03 50.08 43.71
CA GLY A 54 57.88 49.27 44.57
C GLY A 54 59.26 49.07 43.95
N ASN A 55 60.32 49.08 44.76
CA ASN A 55 61.62 48.57 44.32
C ASN A 55 61.58 47.04 44.36
N GLY A 56 61.37 46.39 43.21
CA GLY A 56 61.39 44.92 43.09
C GLY A 56 60.75 44.43 41.79
N THR A 57 61.12 43.21 41.37
CA THR A 57 60.43 42.49 40.29
C THR A 57 59.19 41.79 40.86
N GLY A 58 58.07 41.82 40.13
CA GLY A 58 56.86 41.10 40.54
C GLY A 58 55.84 41.95 41.32
N THR A 59 55.67 43.22 40.95
CA THR A 59 54.68 44.12 41.56
C THR A 59 53.62 44.52 40.53
N GLY A 60 52.44 44.97 40.98
CA GLY A 60 51.40 45.52 40.12
C GLY A 60 50.61 44.47 39.34
N ASN A 61 49.33 44.74 39.11
CA ASN A 61 48.43 43.99 38.26
C ASN A 61 48.39 42.51 38.65
N ASN A 62 47.78 42.21 39.79
CA ASN A 62 47.75 40.91 40.46
C ASN A 62 46.51 40.07 40.09
N ILE A 63 46.18 39.99 38.80
CA ILE A 63 45.02 39.26 38.30
C ILE A 63 45.30 37.75 38.31
N ALA A 64 44.47 37.01 39.04
CA ALA A 64 44.51 35.55 39.14
C ALA A 64 43.65 34.85 38.08
N GLY A 65 42.69 35.56 37.49
CA GLY A 65 41.83 34.99 36.44
C GLY A 65 40.66 35.89 36.08
N VAL A 66 40.12 35.66 34.89
CA VAL A 66 38.93 36.39 34.39
C VAL A 66 37.98 35.43 33.69
N ARG A 67 36.69 35.53 33.98
CA ARG A 67 35.64 34.69 33.40
C ARG A 67 34.45 35.51 32.92
N LEU A 68 33.99 35.21 31.71
CA LEU A 68 32.72 35.68 31.18
C LEU A 68 31.60 34.73 31.62
N ASP A 69 30.73 35.21 32.50
CA ASP A 69 29.58 34.46 33.02
C ASP A 69 28.33 34.64 32.15
N GLY A 70 27.41 33.67 32.20
CA GLY A 70 26.11 33.77 31.51
C GLY A 70 26.17 33.63 29.99
N VAL A 71 27.25 33.05 29.45
CA VAL A 71 27.40 32.80 28.01
C VAL A 71 26.45 31.66 27.60
N PRO A 72 25.55 31.87 26.61
CA PRO A 72 24.70 30.81 26.09
C PRO A 72 25.52 29.60 25.62
N GLY A 73 25.13 28.39 26.05
CA GLY A 73 25.86 27.15 25.74
C GLY A 73 27.04 26.83 26.68
N TYR A 74 27.42 27.75 27.58
CA TYR A 74 28.54 27.58 28.51
C TYR A 74 28.12 27.90 29.96
N PRO A 75 27.38 27.00 30.64
CA PRO A 75 26.83 27.27 31.98
C PRO A 75 27.89 27.52 33.05
N SER A 76 29.11 26.99 32.86
CA SER A 76 30.26 27.23 33.76
C SER A 76 30.99 28.56 33.49
N GLY A 77 30.55 29.34 32.49
CA GLY A 77 31.23 30.51 31.98
C GLY A 77 32.39 30.17 31.04
N VAL A 78 32.95 31.21 30.41
CA VAL A 78 34.10 31.12 29.50
C VAL A 78 35.27 31.87 30.13
N TRP A 79 36.36 31.18 30.41
CA TRP A 79 37.58 31.80 30.94
C TRP A 79 38.31 32.59 29.85
N ALA A 80 39.05 33.63 30.25
CA ALA A 80 40.01 34.27 29.36
C ALA A 80 41.01 33.22 28.86
N SER A 81 41.21 33.16 27.54
CA SER A 81 41.98 32.09 26.89
C SER A 81 43.14 32.60 26.05
N MET A 82 43.24 33.91 25.83
CA MET A 82 44.30 34.51 25.04
C MET A 82 44.66 35.92 25.53
N ILE A 83 45.94 36.27 25.39
CA ILE A 83 46.42 37.66 25.52
C ILE A 83 46.40 38.29 24.14
N VAL A 84 45.58 39.33 23.96
CA VAL A 84 45.44 40.08 22.70
C VAL A 84 46.55 41.11 22.57
N SER A 85 46.81 41.85 23.64
CA SER A 85 47.91 42.81 23.77
C SER A 85 48.21 43.05 25.24
N TYR A 86 49.36 43.65 25.54
CA TYR A 86 49.76 43.98 26.90
C TYR A 86 50.80 45.11 26.93
N ILE A 87 50.87 45.80 28.07
CA ILE A 87 51.94 46.74 28.44
C ILE A 87 52.47 46.29 29.80
N VAL A 88 53.80 46.18 29.92
CA VAL A 88 54.45 45.87 31.20
C VAL A 88 54.88 47.18 31.84
N GLY A 89 54.30 47.49 33.00
CA GLY A 89 54.69 48.62 33.82
C GLY A 89 56.01 48.37 34.55
N TYR A 90 56.48 49.37 35.28
CA TYR A 90 57.73 49.27 36.04
C TYR A 90 57.69 48.13 37.08
N GLY A 91 58.78 47.34 37.15
CA GLY A 91 58.86 46.18 38.05
C GLY A 91 58.08 44.95 37.58
N GLY A 92 57.39 45.03 36.45
CA GLY A 92 56.58 43.95 35.92
C GLY A 92 57.40 42.77 35.37
N MET A 93 56.78 41.60 35.37
CA MET A 93 57.32 40.34 34.89
C MET A 93 56.49 39.87 33.70
N GLU A 94 56.96 40.12 32.49
CA GLU A 94 56.22 39.90 31.24
C GLU A 94 55.65 38.47 31.12
N ALA A 95 56.40 37.46 31.57
CA ALA A 95 56.00 36.06 31.51
C ALA A 95 54.76 35.74 32.38
N SER A 96 54.51 36.54 33.42
CA SER A 96 53.38 36.35 34.33
C SER A 96 52.02 36.64 33.68
N ARG A 97 51.97 37.35 32.53
CA ARG A 97 50.73 37.72 31.83
C ARG A 97 49.77 36.55 31.58
N PHE A 98 50.32 35.35 31.38
CA PHE A 98 49.54 34.16 31.11
C PHE A 98 48.84 33.60 32.35
N ASN A 99 49.21 34.03 33.56
CA ASN A 99 48.60 33.61 34.81
C ASN A 99 47.16 34.11 34.99
N ALA A 100 46.73 35.10 34.19
CA ALA A 100 45.32 35.53 34.14
C ALA A 100 44.43 34.64 33.25
N LEU A 101 45.02 33.67 32.54
CA LEU A 101 44.30 32.79 31.61
C LEU A 101 43.85 31.48 32.29
N GLY A 102 42.75 30.94 31.79
CA GLY A 102 42.23 29.65 32.26
C GLY A 102 41.63 29.72 33.67
N SER A 103 41.47 28.56 34.28
CA SER A 103 40.77 28.40 35.56
C SER A 103 41.69 28.23 36.77
N ASP A 104 43.00 28.30 36.57
CA ASP A 104 43.99 28.15 37.63
C ASP A 104 44.18 29.47 38.40
N LEU A 105 43.43 29.63 39.49
CA LEU A 105 43.50 30.79 40.37
C LEU A 105 44.66 30.72 41.39
N SER A 106 45.54 29.72 41.30
CA SER A 106 46.66 29.57 42.23
C SER A 106 47.81 30.53 41.94
N THR A 107 47.89 31.05 40.71
CA THR A 107 48.90 32.02 40.28
C THR A 107 48.29 33.40 40.05
N ILE A 108 49.12 34.43 39.89
CA ILE A 108 48.72 35.80 39.56
C ILE A 108 49.65 36.40 38.53
N THR A 109 49.14 37.35 37.77
CA THR A 109 49.97 38.26 36.98
C THR A 109 50.78 39.18 37.90
N PHE A 110 51.87 39.72 37.37
CA PHE A 110 52.69 40.75 37.98
C PHE A 110 53.10 41.73 36.88
N MET A 111 52.15 42.50 36.33
CA MET A 111 52.41 43.28 35.10
C MET A 111 53.10 44.63 35.36
N GLY A 112 53.32 45.04 36.61
CA GLY A 112 54.06 46.26 36.97
C GLY A 112 53.19 47.39 37.53
N ASP A 113 53.80 48.24 38.36
CA ASP A 113 53.12 49.28 39.15
C ASP A 113 52.79 50.57 38.36
N GLN A 114 53.37 50.79 37.17
CA GLN A 114 53.24 52.07 36.44
C GLN A 114 52.63 51.85 35.05
N ASP A 115 51.30 52.02 34.96
CA ASP A 115 50.52 51.94 33.72
C ASP A 115 50.71 50.61 32.98
N SER A 116 50.55 49.51 33.71
CA SER A 116 50.51 48.19 33.09
C SER A 116 49.13 47.92 32.48
N GLU A 117 49.10 47.17 31.39
CA GLU A 117 47.86 46.86 30.68
C GLU A 117 47.83 45.39 30.27
N LEU A 118 46.67 44.77 30.43
CA LEU A 118 46.38 43.42 29.98
C LEU A 118 45.08 43.41 29.17
N VAL A 119 45.17 43.04 27.89
CA VAL A 119 44.01 42.89 27.02
C VAL A 119 43.72 41.41 26.79
N LEU A 120 42.57 40.96 27.28
CA LEU A 120 42.16 39.56 27.32
C LEU A 120 41.10 39.27 26.27
N GLY A 121 41.29 38.15 25.57
CA GLY A 121 40.29 37.55 24.68
C GLY A 121 39.67 36.30 25.30
N PHE A 122 38.43 36.02 24.90
CA PHE A 122 37.66 34.88 25.35
C PHE A 122 37.35 33.99 24.14
N SER A 123 37.83 32.76 24.16
CA SER A 123 37.40 31.70 23.26
C SER A 123 36.89 30.54 24.07
N ALA A 124 35.78 29.98 23.62
CA ALA A 124 35.38 28.66 24.04
C ALA A 124 35.67 27.72 22.87
N GLU A 125 36.36 26.60 23.12
CA GLU A 125 36.44 25.56 22.10
C GLU A 125 35.02 25.13 21.74
N SER A 126 34.64 25.29 20.47
CA SER A 126 33.42 24.69 19.95
C SER A 126 33.68 23.20 19.83
N LYS A 127 33.09 22.40 20.71
CA LYS A 127 33.15 20.95 20.57
C LYS A 127 32.24 20.58 19.40
N ASP A 128 32.84 20.07 18.34
CA ASP A 128 32.11 19.57 17.18
C ASP A 128 31.68 18.12 17.43
N PHE A 129 30.50 17.77 16.94
CA PHE A 129 29.91 16.45 17.02
C PHE A 129 29.60 15.91 15.63
N LEU A 130 29.72 14.59 15.49
CA LEU A 130 29.32 13.89 14.28
C LEU A 130 27.90 13.38 14.44
N VAL A 131 26.98 13.89 13.64
CA VAL A 131 25.61 13.38 13.55
C VAL A 131 25.46 12.61 12.23
N THR A 132 24.99 11.38 12.32
CA THR A 132 24.67 10.54 11.16
C THR A 132 23.17 10.34 11.05
N VAL A 133 22.64 10.47 9.84
CA VAL A 133 21.24 10.19 9.50
C VAL A 133 21.22 9.00 8.56
N ASP A 134 20.61 7.90 9.00
CA ASP A 134 20.60 6.61 8.31
C ASP A 134 19.18 6.11 8.05
N THR A 135 19.02 5.04 7.26
CA THR A 135 17.72 4.43 6.98
C THR A 135 17.73 2.92 7.10
N ILE A 136 16.59 2.34 7.45
CA ILE A 136 16.33 0.91 7.35
C ILE A 136 15.04 0.71 6.54
N PRO A 137 15.07 0.06 5.37
CA PRO A 137 16.25 -0.44 4.65
C PRO A 137 17.26 0.66 4.31
N GLY A 138 18.54 0.28 4.17
CA GLY A 138 19.61 1.22 3.81
C GLY A 138 19.50 1.75 2.39
N GLY A 139 20.11 2.91 2.12
CA GLY A 139 20.15 3.51 0.78
C GLY A 139 18.88 4.27 0.37
N LEU A 140 18.00 4.60 1.32
CA LEU A 140 16.85 5.46 1.07
C LEU A 140 17.22 6.93 1.22
N GLN A 141 16.40 7.80 0.65
CA GLN A 141 16.61 9.24 0.71
C GLN A 141 16.29 9.78 2.11
N VAL A 142 17.13 10.68 2.59
CA VAL A 142 16.92 11.53 3.77
C VAL A 142 17.17 12.97 3.39
N SER A 143 16.72 13.91 4.22
CA SER A 143 17.08 15.32 4.09
C SER A 143 17.67 15.82 5.40
N VAL A 144 18.75 16.59 5.28
CA VAL A 144 19.42 17.29 6.37
C VAL A 144 19.48 18.76 6.00
N ASP A 145 18.90 19.63 6.81
CA ASP A 145 18.79 21.08 6.58
C ASP A 145 18.22 21.43 5.20
N GLY A 146 17.22 20.67 4.75
CA GLY A 146 16.57 20.82 3.45
C GLY A 146 17.36 20.23 2.28
N VAL A 147 18.59 19.76 2.48
CA VAL A 147 19.40 19.13 1.44
C VAL A 147 19.10 17.64 1.40
N ALA A 148 18.58 17.15 0.28
CA ALA A 148 18.31 15.73 0.09
C ALA A 148 19.61 14.94 -0.20
N ALA A 149 19.73 13.76 0.38
CA ALA A 149 20.87 12.85 0.21
C ALA A 149 20.40 11.39 0.33
N ILE A 150 21.21 10.45 -0.18
CA ILE A 150 21.00 9.03 0.08
C ILE A 150 21.69 8.66 1.39
N ALA A 151 20.99 7.95 2.27
CA ALA A 151 21.50 7.50 3.55
C ALA A 151 22.57 6.39 3.39
N PRO A 152 23.59 6.36 4.28
CA PRO A 152 23.78 7.25 5.41
C PRO A 152 24.35 8.64 5.02
N ARG A 153 23.85 9.69 5.67
CA ARG A 153 24.36 11.07 5.54
C ARG A 153 24.87 11.57 6.89
N SER A 154 26.18 11.81 6.98
CA SER A 154 26.82 12.35 8.19
C SER A 154 27.15 13.83 8.06
N LEU A 155 26.89 14.62 9.10
CA LEU A 155 27.22 16.04 9.21
C LEU A 155 28.05 16.29 10.48
N THR A 156 28.99 17.23 10.41
CA THR A 156 29.68 17.75 11.60
C THR A 156 29.00 19.03 12.02
N CYS A 157 28.59 19.12 13.28
CA CYS A 157 27.87 20.26 13.85
C CYS A 157 28.49 20.73 15.16
N GLY A 158 28.40 22.03 15.43
CA GLY A 158 28.88 22.61 16.68
C GLY A 158 27.94 22.30 17.85
N ASN A 159 28.48 22.24 19.07
CA ASN A 159 27.67 22.05 20.28
C ASN A 159 26.54 23.08 20.40
N GLY A 160 25.32 22.60 20.63
CA GLY A 160 24.11 23.40 20.81
C GLY A 160 23.45 23.89 19.51
N THR A 161 24.03 23.63 18.32
CA THR A 161 23.34 23.95 17.05
C THR A 161 22.15 23.03 16.83
N THR A 162 21.15 23.52 16.10
CA THR A 162 19.94 22.76 15.75
C THR A 162 19.94 22.49 14.26
N HIS A 163 19.60 21.26 13.88
CA HIS A 163 19.55 20.80 12.49
C HIS A 163 18.20 20.16 12.19
N ALA A 164 17.63 20.46 11.03
CA ALA A 164 16.40 19.85 10.58
C ALA A 164 16.70 18.53 9.87
N ILE A 165 16.07 17.45 10.28
CA ILE A 165 16.15 16.15 9.60
C ILE A 165 14.78 15.72 9.09
N ALA A 166 14.76 15.06 7.94
CA ALA A 166 13.54 14.57 7.32
C ALA A 166 13.75 13.24 6.60
N ALA A 167 12.70 12.42 6.61
CA ALA A 167 12.62 11.19 5.83
C ALA A 167 11.50 11.32 4.78
N PRO A 168 11.81 11.73 3.54
CA PRO A 168 10.81 11.80 2.47
C PRO A 168 10.03 10.50 2.32
N SER A 169 8.72 10.57 2.15
CA SER A 169 7.86 9.39 2.08
C SER A 169 6.54 9.67 1.35
N PRO A 170 6.01 8.72 0.56
CA PRO A 170 6.63 7.44 0.18
C PRO A 170 7.82 7.63 -0.78
N GLN A 171 8.76 6.69 -0.78
CA GLN A 171 9.84 6.62 -1.75
C GLN A 171 9.59 5.47 -2.71
N LEU A 172 9.45 5.76 -4.01
CA LEU A 172 9.16 4.74 -5.02
C LEU A 172 10.45 4.18 -5.63
N ALA A 173 10.47 2.86 -5.82
CA ALA A 173 11.50 2.10 -6.52
C ALA A 173 10.81 1.06 -7.42
N GLY A 174 10.31 1.50 -8.58
CA GLY A 174 9.50 0.66 -9.47
C GLY A 174 8.17 0.25 -8.82
N ASP A 175 7.89 -1.05 -8.77
CA ASP A 175 6.69 -1.63 -8.13
C ASP A 175 6.87 -1.89 -6.62
N VAL A 176 7.91 -1.30 -6.02
CA VAL A 176 8.14 -1.27 -4.57
C VAL A 176 8.07 0.19 -4.10
N ARG A 177 7.44 0.45 -2.96
CA ARG A 177 7.53 1.75 -2.29
C ARG A 177 7.87 1.59 -0.82
N TYR A 178 8.59 2.55 -0.28
CA TYR A 178 9.00 2.61 1.12
C TYR A 178 8.21 3.70 1.83
N VAL A 179 7.45 3.32 2.85
CA VAL A 179 6.61 4.22 3.64
C VAL A 179 7.26 4.42 5.01
N PHE A 180 7.47 5.66 5.41
CA PHE A 180 8.08 6.01 6.68
C PHE A 180 7.25 5.43 7.83
N SER A 181 7.94 4.78 8.76
CA SER A 181 7.35 4.20 9.96
C SER A 181 7.69 5.03 11.18
N SER A 182 8.99 5.24 11.44
CA SER A 182 9.46 5.90 12.67
C SER A 182 10.92 6.32 12.56
N TRP A 183 11.32 7.28 13.37
CA TRP A 183 12.73 7.52 13.69
C TRP A 183 13.16 6.78 14.95
N SER A 184 14.45 6.48 15.08
CA SER A 184 15.03 5.85 16.27
C SER A 184 14.93 6.68 17.54
N ASP A 185 14.78 8.01 17.42
CA ASP A 185 14.58 8.95 18.52
C ASP A 185 13.09 9.21 18.84
N GLY A 186 12.17 8.55 18.12
CA GLY A 186 10.73 8.75 18.29
C GLY A 186 10.19 10.06 17.72
N GLY A 187 11.02 10.83 16.99
CA GLY A 187 10.62 12.09 16.35
C GLY A 187 9.58 11.91 15.24
N ALA A 188 8.96 13.03 14.86
CA ALA A 188 8.07 13.08 13.70
C ALA A 188 8.87 12.88 12.39
N ARG A 189 8.21 12.56 11.26
CA ARG A 189 8.90 12.33 9.97
C ARG A 189 9.83 13.49 9.56
N PHE A 190 9.46 14.71 9.93
CA PHE A 190 10.26 15.94 9.83
C PHE A 190 10.33 16.56 11.22
N HIS A 191 11.53 16.78 11.73
CA HIS A 191 11.76 17.40 13.03
C HIS A 191 13.17 17.96 13.14
N GLU A 192 13.40 18.70 14.22
CA GLU A 192 14.71 19.27 14.55
C GLU A 192 15.43 18.41 15.59
N VAL A 193 16.75 18.35 15.48
CA VAL A 193 17.65 17.70 16.43
C VAL A 193 18.72 18.68 16.90
N VAL A 194 19.07 18.62 18.19
CA VAL A 194 20.10 19.49 18.78
C VAL A 194 21.42 18.72 18.89
N CYS A 195 22.51 19.31 18.41
CA CYS A 195 23.84 18.75 18.49
C CYS A 195 24.46 18.96 19.87
N ASN A 196 24.12 18.10 20.83
CA ASN A 196 24.73 18.10 22.17
C ASN A 196 25.71 16.93 22.40
N GLY A 197 25.92 16.12 21.35
CA GLY A 197 26.77 14.94 21.34
C GLY A 197 26.74 14.29 19.96
N SER A 198 27.72 13.45 19.65
CA SER A 198 27.67 12.63 18.44
C SER A 198 26.50 11.65 18.54
N ALA A 199 25.70 11.53 17.47
CA ALA A 199 24.46 10.77 17.47
C ALA A 199 24.22 10.09 16.11
N ASN A 200 23.41 9.03 16.12
CA ASN A 200 22.91 8.39 14.91
C ASN A 200 21.37 8.37 14.94
N TYR A 201 20.74 8.95 13.94
CA TYR A 201 19.29 8.99 13.76
C TYR A 201 18.92 8.06 12.61
N THR A 202 18.13 7.03 12.87
CA THR A 202 17.76 6.03 11.86
C THR A 202 16.28 6.10 11.54
N ALA A 203 15.92 6.42 10.29
CA ALA A 203 14.55 6.35 9.80
C ALA A 203 14.23 4.93 9.34
N THR A 204 13.22 4.32 9.96
CA THR A 204 12.70 3.02 9.58
C THR A 204 11.54 3.18 8.61
N PHE A 205 11.55 2.42 7.52
CA PHE A 205 10.52 2.38 6.51
C PHE A 205 9.92 0.98 6.41
N ARG A 206 8.62 0.91 6.16
CA ARG A 206 7.93 -0.31 5.76
C ARG A 206 7.95 -0.43 4.24
N THR A 207 8.29 -1.61 3.75
CA THR A 207 8.19 -1.95 2.33
C THR A 207 6.75 -2.27 1.96
N GLU A 208 6.24 -1.63 0.91
CA GLU A 208 4.95 -1.92 0.30
C GLU A 208 5.14 -2.29 -1.18
N LEU A 209 4.42 -3.31 -1.64
CA LEU A 209 4.53 -3.89 -2.97
C LEU A 209 3.26 -3.58 -3.76
N ARG A 210 3.44 -3.26 -5.05
CA ARG A 210 2.32 -3.02 -5.95
C ARG A 210 1.70 -4.35 -6.38
N VAL A 211 0.42 -4.54 -6.06
CA VAL A 211 -0.34 -5.74 -6.40
C VAL A 211 -1.56 -5.31 -7.20
N THR A 212 -1.80 -5.96 -8.33
CA THR A 212 -3.02 -5.76 -9.11
C THR A 212 -3.90 -6.99 -8.98
N VAL A 213 -5.18 -6.80 -8.74
CA VAL A 213 -6.16 -7.88 -8.78
C VAL A 213 -7.14 -7.54 -9.90
N THR A 214 -7.35 -8.50 -10.80
CA THR A 214 -8.12 -8.29 -12.03
C THR A 214 -8.90 -9.54 -12.42
N THR A 215 -9.70 -9.43 -13.46
CA THR A 215 -10.52 -10.52 -14.00
C THR A 215 -10.19 -10.74 -15.48
N ALA A 216 -10.38 -11.96 -15.95
CA ALA A 216 -10.36 -12.31 -17.36
C ALA A 216 -11.66 -13.06 -17.70
N PRO A 217 -12.57 -12.47 -18.51
CA PRO A 217 -12.48 -11.14 -19.15
C PRO A 217 -12.49 -9.97 -18.15
N SER A 218 -12.02 -8.80 -18.59
CA SER A 218 -11.97 -7.58 -17.78
C SER A 218 -13.38 -6.99 -17.54
N GLY A 219 -13.52 -6.17 -16.50
CA GLY A 219 -14.79 -5.49 -16.19
C GLY A 219 -15.76 -6.32 -15.35
N LEU A 220 -15.29 -7.41 -14.75
CA LEU A 220 -16.05 -8.17 -13.77
C LEU A 220 -15.74 -7.71 -12.35
N ARG A 221 -16.57 -8.16 -11.41
CA ARG A 221 -16.42 -7.84 -9.99
C ARG A 221 -15.54 -8.86 -9.28
N MET A 222 -14.92 -8.41 -8.22
CA MET A 222 -14.04 -9.18 -7.33
C MET A 222 -14.17 -8.62 -5.92
N LEU A 223 -13.80 -9.41 -4.91
CA LEU A 223 -13.79 -9.00 -3.52
C LEU A 223 -12.37 -9.06 -2.98
N VAL A 224 -11.99 -8.01 -2.26
CA VAL A 224 -10.70 -7.90 -1.58
C VAL A 224 -10.99 -7.55 -0.13
N ASP A 225 -10.55 -8.40 0.79
CA ASP A 225 -10.83 -8.29 2.23
C ASP A 225 -12.33 -8.09 2.53
N GLY A 226 -13.19 -8.79 1.78
CA GLY A 226 -14.65 -8.74 1.90
C GLY A 226 -15.32 -7.54 1.23
N THR A 227 -14.56 -6.61 0.64
CA THR A 227 -15.11 -5.44 -0.07
C THR A 227 -15.24 -5.74 -1.56
N GLU A 228 -16.45 -5.62 -2.11
CA GLU A 228 -16.72 -5.80 -3.55
C GLU A 228 -16.25 -4.59 -4.37
N MET A 229 -15.58 -4.84 -5.49
CA MET A 229 -14.95 -3.85 -6.35
C MET A 229 -14.99 -4.28 -7.82
N ASP A 230 -14.99 -3.31 -8.73
CA ASP A 230 -14.83 -3.56 -10.17
C ASP A 230 -13.36 -3.76 -10.54
N ALA A 231 -13.04 -4.84 -11.26
CA ALA A 231 -11.70 -5.12 -11.75
C ALA A 231 -11.35 -4.29 -13.00
N PRO A 232 -10.07 -3.87 -13.19
CA PRO A 232 -8.92 -4.12 -12.32
C PRO A 232 -8.79 -3.12 -11.15
N GLN A 233 -8.21 -3.56 -10.03
CA GLN A 233 -7.80 -2.70 -8.92
C GLN A 233 -6.31 -2.89 -8.61
N THR A 234 -5.62 -1.80 -8.27
CA THR A 234 -4.21 -1.83 -7.85
C THR A 234 -4.09 -1.36 -6.40
N PHE A 235 -3.35 -2.12 -5.61
CA PHE A 235 -3.09 -1.88 -4.21
C PHE A 235 -1.59 -1.77 -3.95
N TRP A 236 -1.25 -1.04 -2.87
CA TRP A 236 0.09 -1.03 -2.30
C TRP A 236 0.00 -1.67 -0.92
N TRP A 237 0.35 -2.95 -0.87
CA TRP A 237 0.23 -3.75 0.36
C TRP A 237 1.59 -3.97 0.99
N ALA A 238 1.63 -4.00 2.32
CA ALA A 238 2.87 -4.22 3.05
C ALA A 238 3.47 -5.59 2.70
N MET A 239 4.77 -5.66 2.49
CA MET A 239 5.47 -6.92 2.32
C MET A 239 5.23 -7.80 3.56
N GLY A 240 4.84 -9.06 3.34
CA GLY A 240 4.50 -10.03 4.37
C GLY A 240 3.06 -9.91 4.91
N SER A 241 2.30 -8.90 4.50
CA SER A 241 0.87 -8.81 4.87
C SER A 241 0.04 -9.88 4.14
N THR A 242 -1.10 -10.21 4.74
CA THR A 242 -2.04 -11.18 4.20
C THR A 242 -3.34 -10.49 3.81
N HIS A 243 -3.88 -10.85 2.65
CA HIS A 243 -5.16 -10.33 2.14
C HIS A 243 -6.04 -11.48 1.67
N THR A 244 -7.36 -11.34 1.83
CA THR A 244 -8.32 -12.33 1.35
C THR A 244 -8.84 -11.90 -0.01
N LEU A 245 -8.60 -12.73 -1.03
CA LEU A 245 -9.13 -12.53 -2.36
C LEU A 245 -10.34 -13.44 -2.54
N SER A 246 -11.41 -12.89 -3.10
CA SER A 246 -12.59 -13.66 -3.48
C SER A 246 -13.17 -13.13 -4.79
N ALA A 247 -13.90 -13.97 -5.51
CA ALA A 247 -14.57 -13.56 -6.74
C ALA A 247 -15.96 -14.23 -6.81
N PRO A 248 -17.02 -13.51 -7.25
CA PRO A 248 -18.35 -14.11 -7.36
C PRO A 248 -18.35 -15.34 -8.27
N GLU A 249 -18.93 -16.45 -7.80
CA GLU A 249 -18.93 -17.72 -8.54
C GLU A 249 -19.57 -17.62 -9.94
N ALA A 250 -20.59 -16.76 -10.07
CA ALA A 250 -21.28 -16.48 -11.31
C ALA A 250 -21.45 -14.97 -11.49
N GLN A 251 -21.26 -14.51 -12.73
CA GLN A 251 -21.44 -13.12 -13.13
C GLN A 251 -22.08 -13.05 -14.52
N ASP A 252 -22.52 -11.86 -14.91
CA ASP A 252 -23.00 -11.57 -16.25
C ASP A 252 -22.12 -10.48 -16.85
N LEU A 253 -21.69 -10.70 -18.09
CA LEU A 253 -21.00 -9.68 -18.88
C LEU A 253 -21.81 -9.42 -20.14
N GLU A 254 -22.56 -8.31 -20.14
CA GLU A 254 -23.38 -7.89 -21.28
C GLU A 254 -24.38 -8.96 -21.76
N GLY A 255 -24.99 -9.71 -20.83
CA GLY A 255 -25.93 -10.79 -21.11
C GLY A 255 -25.29 -12.16 -21.34
N ILE A 256 -23.95 -12.26 -21.24
CA ILE A 256 -23.22 -13.52 -21.30
C ILE A 256 -23.03 -14.03 -19.85
N PRO A 257 -23.69 -15.16 -19.47
CA PRO A 257 -23.49 -15.74 -18.15
C PRO A 257 -22.10 -16.36 -18.07
N LEU A 258 -21.31 -15.92 -17.10
CA LEU A 258 -19.97 -16.38 -16.83
C LEU A 258 -19.91 -17.12 -15.50
N ARG A 259 -19.10 -18.17 -15.45
CA ARG A 259 -18.73 -18.89 -14.21
C ARG A 259 -17.24 -18.79 -13.96
N MET A 260 -16.89 -18.62 -12.69
CA MET A 260 -15.51 -18.59 -12.25
C MET A 260 -14.88 -19.98 -12.42
N ASN A 261 -13.75 -20.04 -13.13
CA ASN A 261 -12.98 -21.26 -13.34
C ASN A 261 -11.88 -21.42 -12.30
N SER A 262 -11.00 -20.42 -12.19
CA SER A 262 -9.82 -20.48 -11.32
C SER A 262 -9.18 -19.11 -11.13
N TRP A 263 -8.40 -18.97 -10.06
CA TRP A 263 -7.43 -17.88 -9.94
C TRP A 263 -6.11 -18.21 -10.65
N SER A 264 -5.38 -17.19 -11.09
CA SER A 264 -4.08 -17.34 -11.75
C SER A 264 -3.00 -18.00 -10.91
N ASP A 265 -3.12 -17.92 -9.58
CA ASP A 265 -2.22 -18.51 -8.60
C ASP A 265 -2.68 -19.91 -8.12
N GLY A 266 -3.82 -20.40 -8.64
CA GLY A 266 -4.38 -21.69 -8.27
C GLY A 266 -5.15 -21.71 -6.95
N GLY A 267 -5.41 -20.56 -6.34
CA GLY A 267 -6.23 -20.43 -5.13
C GLY A 267 -7.69 -20.85 -5.35
N ALA A 268 -8.37 -21.20 -4.25
CA ALA A 268 -9.81 -21.43 -4.24
C ALA A 268 -10.60 -20.14 -4.56
N ILE A 269 -11.92 -20.24 -4.80
CA ILE A 269 -12.76 -19.07 -5.11
C ILE A 269 -12.52 -17.93 -4.12
N GLU A 270 -12.46 -18.27 -2.83
CA GLU A 270 -11.98 -17.42 -1.75
C GLU A 270 -10.74 -18.04 -1.13
N HIS A 271 -9.67 -17.27 -1.00
CA HIS A 271 -8.43 -17.71 -0.37
C HIS A 271 -7.62 -16.51 0.15
N THR A 272 -6.69 -16.79 1.07
CA THR A 272 -5.76 -15.79 1.60
C THR A 272 -4.44 -15.85 0.86
N VAL A 273 -3.92 -14.70 0.45
CA VAL A 273 -2.59 -14.53 -0.16
C VAL A 273 -1.65 -13.80 0.79
N THR A 274 -0.37 -14.18 0.79
CA THR A 274 0.70 -13.46 1.49
C THR A 274 1.55 -12.69 0.49
N ILE A 275 1.71 -11.39 0.70
CA ILE A 275 2.37 -10.50 -0.26
C ILE A 275 3.89 -10.54 -0.10
N ALA A 276 4.56 -11.40 -0.88
CA ALA A 276 6.02 -11.52 -0.87
C ALA A 276 6.73 -10.77 -2.01
N HIS A 277 6.02 -10.50 -3.11
CA HIS A 277 6.54 -9.84 -4.31
C HIS A 277 5.45 -8.98 -4.96
N PRO A 278 5.79 -7.94 -5.74
CA PRO A 278 4.83 -7.31 -6.64
C PRO A 278 4.26 -8.32 -7.63
N GLY A 279 3.00 -8.16 -8.04
CA GLY A 279 2.36 -9.15 -8.88
C GLY A 279 0.95 -8.82 -9.31
N THR A 280 0.36 -9.73 -10.10
CA THR A 280 -1.02 -9.63 -10.55
C THR A 280 -1.76 -10.94 -10.28
N PHE A 281 -2.92 -10.85 -9.63
CA PHE A 281 -3.86 -11.94 -9.45
C PHE A 281 -5.00 -11.78 -10.44
N VAL A 282 -5.33 -12.86 -11.17
CA VAL A 282 -6.37 -12.85 -12.21
C VAL A 282 -7.43 -13.88 -11.87
N ALA A 283 -8.66 -13.44 -11.65
CA ALA A 283 -9.83 -14.30 -11.58
C ALA A 283 -10.30 -14.65 -13.01
N LYS A 284 -10.18 -15.93 -13.39
CA LYS A 284 -10.48 -16.39 -14.76
C LYS A 284 -11.89 -16.97 -14.82
N TYR A 285 -12.69 -16.44 -15.73
CA TYR A 285 -14.05 -16.89 -15.98
C TYR A 285 -14.16 -17.56 -17.36
N ALA A 286 -15.16 -18.42 -17.52
CA ALA A 286 -15.61 -18.91 -18.81
C ALA A 286 -17.13 -18.81 -18.92
N GLU A 287 -17.64 -18.86 -20.14
CA GLU A 287 -19.07 -18.93 -20.40
C GLU A 287 -19.68 -20.15 -19.69
N ALA A 288 -20.77 -19.90 -18.96
CA ALA A 288 -21.54 -20.96 -18.34
C ALA A 288 -22.20 -21.80 -19.43
N PRO A 289 -22.21 -23.15 -19.32
CA PRO A 289 -22.90 -23.99 -20.28
C PRO A 289 -24.39 -23.59 -20.32
N PRO A 290 -25.02 -23.61 -21.51
CA PRO A 290 -26.43 -23.29 -21.63
C PRO A 290 -27.26 -24.23 -20.75
N PRO A 291 -28.38 -23.76 -20.17
CA PRO A 291 -29.25 -24.62 -19.40
C PRO A 291 -29.69 -25.81 -20.26
N VAL A 292 -29.55 -27.03 -19.73
CA VAL A 292 -30.01 -28.24 -20.41
C VAL A 292 -31.54 -28.16 -20.49
N LEU A 293 -32.07 -27.81 -21.67
CA LEU A 293 -33.52 -27.85 -21.89
C LEU A 293 -33.96 -29.32 -21.92
N MET A 294 -34.82 -29.71 -20.97
CA MET A 294 -35.39 -31.06 -20.91
C MET A 294 -36.14 -31.37 -22.22
N ASN A 295 -35.77 -32.41 -22.96
CA ASN A 295 -36.50 -32.81 -24.17
C ASN A 295 -37.88 -33.41 -23.80
N TRP A 296 -38.96 -32.66 -24.03
CA TRP A 296 -40.35 -33.04 -23.75
C TRP A 296 -40.94 -34.01 -24.77
N LYS A 297 -40.32 -34.16 -25.94
CA LYS A 297 -40.83 -34.99 -27.05
C LYS A 297 -41.13 -36.44 -26.65
N PRO A 298 -40.28 -37.17 -25.91
CA PRO A 298 -40.57 -38.54 -25.49
C PRO A 298 -41.80 -38.63 -24.59
N PHE A 299 -42.01 -37.64 -23.72
CA PHE A 299 -43.16 -37.58 -22.81
C PHE A 299 -44.47 -37.31 -23.57
N LEU A 300 -44.44 -36.38 -24.54
CA LEU A 300 -45.58 -36.09 -25.41
C LEU A 300 -45.95 -37.30 -26.28
N ALA A 301 -44.95 -37.92 -26.92
CA ALA A 301 -45.15 -39.11 -27.73
C ALA A 301 -45.75 -40.27 -26.92
N ALA A 302 -45.31 -40.47 -25.67
CA ALA A 302 -45.88 -41.47 -24.78
C ALA A 302 -47.37 -41.19 -24.46
N ALA A 303 -47.71 -39.92 -24.18
CA ALA A 303 -49.08 -39.52 -23.92
C ALA A 303 -49.99 -39.74 -25.14
N PHE A 304 -49.57 -39.30 -26.33
CA PHE A 304 -50.35 -39.45 -27.56
C PHE A 304 -50.46 -40.90 -28.02
N SER A 305 -49.38 -41.68 -27.91
CA SER A 305 -49.39 -43.13 -28.16
C SER A 305 -50.40 -43.83 -27.26
N THR A 306 -50.48 -43.44 -25.98
CA THR A 306 -51.44 -43.99 -25.03
C THR A 306 -52.88 -43.65 -25.42
N VAL A 307 -53.15 -42.41 -25.82
CA VAL A 307 -54.48 -42.00 -26.31
C VAL A 307 -54.89 -42.80 -27.55
N LEU A 308 -54.00 -42.90 -28.55
CA LEU A 308 -54.26 -43.65 -29.78
C LEU A 308 -54.47 -45.15 -29.52
N LEU A 309 -53.70 -45.72 -28.58
CA LEU A 309 -53.86 -47.10 -28.14
C LEU A 309 -55.25 -47.33 -27.53
N LEU A 310 -55.66 -46.49 -26.58
CA LEU A 310 -56.96 -46.60 -25.90
C LEU A 310 -58.13 -46.40 -26.86
N VAL A 311 -58.06 -45.40 -27.74
CA VAL A 311 -59.09 -45.16 -28.77
C VAL A 311 -59.16 -46.34 -29.75
N GLY A 312 -58.01 -46.87 -30.16
CA GLY A 312 -57.92 -48.03 -31.04
C GLY A 312 -58.53 -49.28 -30.42
N ILE A 313 -58.22 -49.58 -29.16
CA ILE A 313 -58.81 -50.71 -28.41
C ILE A 313 -60.32 -50.52 -28.29
N TYR A 314 -60.77 -49.34 -27.85
CA TYR A 314 -62.20 -49.02 -27.71
C TYR A 314 -62.95 -49.24 -29.03
N ARG A 315 -62.42 -48.72 -30.14
CA ARG A 315 -63.03 -48.90 -31.46
C ARG A 315 -63.04 -50.36 -31.88
N SER A 316 -61.95 -51.09 -31.66
CA SER A 316 -61.83 -52.50 -32.04
C SER A 316 -62.89 -53.40 -31.39
N TRP A 317 -63.32 -53.05 -30.18
CA TRP A 317 -64.36 -53.77 -29.45
C TRP A 317 -65.77 -53.30 -29.80
N ARG A 318 -65.98 -51.98 -29.90
CA ARG A 318 -67.32 -51.40 -30.09
C ARG A 318 -67.78 -51.44 -31.54
N ARG A 319 -66.87 -51.26 -32.50
CA ARG A 319 -67.16 -51.14 -33.94
C ARG A 319 -66.03 -51.74 -34.79
N PRO A 320 -65.79 -53.06 -34.71
CA PRO A 320 -64.81 -53.73 -35.55
C PRO A 320 -65.18 -53.64 -37.03
N TYR A 321 -64.17 -53.49 -37.89
CA TYR A 321 -64.34 -53.48 -39.32
C TYR A 321 -64.85 -54.84 -39.83
N ALA A 322 -65.69 -54.81 -40.86
CA ALA A 322 -66.30 -56.01 -41.41
C ALA A 322 -65.30 -56.76 -42.29
N PHE A 323 -64.61 -57.74 -41.71
CA PHE A 323 -63.77 -58.66 -42.47
C PHE A 323 -64.55 -59.91 -42.89
N ARG A 324 -64.24 -60.47 -44.07
CA ARG A 324 -64.83 -61.71 -44.60
C ARG A 324 -64.73 -62.91 -43.65
N THR A 325 -63.77 -62.91 -42.72
CA THR A 325 -63.60 -63.95 -41.70
C THR A 325 -63.92 -63.39 -40.31
N PRO A 326 -64.79 -64.05 -39.51
CA PRO A 326 -65.29 -63.50 -38.25
C PRO A 326 -64.28 -63.56 -37.09
N ARG A 327 -63.25 -64.40 -37.21
CA ARG A 327 -62.22 -64.60 -36.17
C ARG A 327 -61.29 -63.39 -36.11
N LEU A 328 -61.04 -62.89 -34.89
CA LEU A 328 -60.09 -61.78 -34.61
C LEU A 328 -60.43 -60.44 -35.28
N ARG A 329 -61.71 -60.15 -35.58
CA ARG A 329 -62.13 -58.88 -36.24
C ARG A 329 -61.68 -57.62 -35.50
N GLY A 330 -61.79 -57.61 -34.16
CA GLY A 330 -61.30 -56.49 -33.35
C GLY A 330 -59.80 -56.30 -33.51
N LEU A 331 -59.02 -57.36 -33.31
CA LEU A 331 -57.56 -57.33 -33.49
C LEU A 331 -57.16 -56.85 -34.90
N LYS A 332 -57.77 -57.40 -35.95
CA LYS A 332 -57.52 -56.95 -37.34
C LYS A 332 -57.86 -55.47 -37.56
N THR A 333 -58.90 -54.96 -36.89
CA THR A 333 -59.28 -53.54 -36.95
C THR A 333 -58.23 -52.65 -36.26
N PHE A 334 -57.77 -53.07 -35.08
CA PHE A 334 -56.74 -52.36 -34.32
C PHE A 334 -55.41 -52.32 -35.08
N LEU A 335 -54.96 -53.46 -35.60
CA LEU A 335 -53.72 -53.59 -36.36
C LEU A 335 -53.74 -52.74 -37.64
N LEU A 336 -54.90 -52.62 -38.29
CA LEU A 336 -55.02 -51.89 -39.55
C LEU A 336 -55.12 -50.36 -39.33
N LEU A 337 -55.86 -49.92 -38.30
CA LEU A 337 -56.27 -48.50 -38.21
C LEU A 337 -55.56 -47.71 -37.11
N SER A 338 -55.08 -48.37 -36.05
CA SER A 338 -54.56 -47.67 -34.87
C SER A 338 -53.09 -48.00 -34.60
N LEU A 339 -52.69 -49.25 -34.78
CA LEU A 339 -51.30 -49.66 -34.56
C LEU A 339 -50.28 -48.83 -35.36
N PRO A 340 -50.48 -48.50 -36.65
CA PRO A 340 -49.51 -47.71 -37.40
C PRO A 340 -49.26 -46.32 -36.78
N ALA A 341 -50.31 -45.66 -36.29
CA ALA A 341 -50.20 -44.34 -35.65
C ALA A 341 -49.54 -44.44 -34.26
N VAL A 342 -49.87 -45.46 -33.47
CA VAL A 342 -49.22 -45.72 -32.17
C VAL A 342 -47.72 -45.99 -32.34
N VAL A 343 -47.35 -46.82 -33.32
CA VAL A 343 -45.95 -47.14 -33.62
C VAL A 343 -45.21 -45.92 -34.17
N ALA A 344 -45.85 -45.13 -35.03
CA ALA A 344 -45.26 -43.89 -35.55
C ALA A 344 -44.98 -42.89 -34.42
N GLU A 345 -45.96 -42.64 -33.55
CA GLU A 345 -45.82 -41.71 -32.43
C GLU A 345 -44.74 -42.17 -31.45
N ALA A 346 -44.82 -43.42 -30.97
CA ALA A 346 -43.82 -43.99 -30.06
C ALA A 346 -42.42 -44.01 -30.69
N GLY A 347 -42.33 -44.33 -31.99
CA GLY A 347 -41.08 -44.35 -32.75
C GLY A 347 -40.44 -42.96 -32.84
N THR A 348 -41.22 -41.91 -33.09
CA THR A 348 -40.70 -40.54 -33.10
C THR A 348 -40.27 -40.05 -31.72
N GLY A 349 -40.95 -40.49 -30.64
CA GLY A 349 -40.53 -40.25 -29.26
C GLY A 349 -39.16 -40.87 -28.94
N VAL A 350 -38.95 -42.14 -29.30
CA VAL A 350 -37.68 -42.84 -29.10
C VAL A 350 -36.56 -42.26 -29.98
N ALA A 351 -36.84 -41.96 -31.25
CA ALA A 351 -35.89 -41.30 -32.14
C ALA A 351 -35.45 -39.94 -31.57
N SER A 352 -36.38 -39.18 -30.99
CA SER A 352 -36.04 -37.92 -30.33
C SER A 352 -35.21 -38.08 -29.08
N LEU A 353 -35.46 -39.12 -28.29
CA LEU A 353 -34.66 -39.44 -27.10
C LEU A 353 -33.21 -39.82 -27.47
N LEU A 354 -33.04 -40.64 -28.52
CA LEU A 354 -31.72 -41.19 -28.88
C LEU A 354 -30.90 -40.26 -29.77
N LEU A 355 -31.55 -39.50 -30.65
CA LEU A 355 -30.89 -38.74 -31.70
C LEU A 355 -31.08 -37.22 -31.58
N GLY A 356 -31.91 -36.74 -30.64
CA GLY A 356 -32.24 -35.31 -30.50
C GLY A 356 -33.12 -34.76 -31.64
N VAL A 357 -33.47 -35.58 -32.62
CA VAL A 357 -34.33 -35.20 -33.76
C VAL A 357 -35.74 -34.88 -33.24
N LEU A 358 -36.36 -33.78 -33.69
CA LEU A 358 -37.69 -33.33 -33.22
C LEU A 358 -37.80 -33.01 -31.71
N ALA A 359 -36.68 -32.74 -31.03
CA ALA A 359 -36.69 -32.35 -29.62
C ALA A 359 -37.51 -31.06 -29.37
N ILE A 360 -38.17 -30.98 -28.21
CA ILE A 360 -38.99 -29.85 -27.74
C ILE A 360 -38.45 -29.50 -26.35
N PRO A 361 -37.90 -28.30 -26.01
CA PRO A 361 -38.25 -26.89 -26.34
C PRO A 361 -37.19 -26.14 -27.20
N PRO A 362 -37.43 -24.89 -27.70
CA PRO A 362 -38.12 -23.80 -26.97
C PRO A 362 -39.51 -23.35 -27.42
N LEU A 363 -39.91 -23.36 -28.70
CA LEU A 363 -41.17 -22.74 -29.11
C LEU A 363 -41.78 -23.56 -30.26
N ILE A 364 -42.80 -24.39 -29.98
CA ILE A 364 -43.68 -25.09 -30.95
C ILE A 364 -42.94 -25.41 -32.27
N GLY A 365 -42.02 -26.37 -32.22
CA GLY A 365 -41.22 -26.76 -33.39
C GLY A 365 -41.92 -27.77 -34.31
N TRP A 366 -41.18 -28.23 -35.33
CA TRP A 366 -41.60 -29.34 -36.19
C TRP A 366 -41.94 -30.61 -35.40
N GLY A 367 -41.29 -30.83 -34.24
CA GLY A 367 -41.60 -31.95 -33.35
C GLY A 367 -43.06 -31.98 -32.89
N THR A 368 -43.56 -30.87 -32.38
CA THR A 368 -44.97 -30.72 -31.99
C THR A 368 -45.93 -30.85 -33.17
N ALA A 369 -45.57 -30.34 -34.35
CA ALA A 369 -46.42 -30.41 -35.54
C ALA A 369 -46.57 -31.86 -36.05
N VAL A 370 -45.48 -32.64 -36.02
CA VAL A 370 -45.48 -34.05 -36.40
C VAL A 370 -46.36 -34.87 -35.45
N ASP A 371 -46.23 -34.69 -34.14
CA ASP A 371 -47.04 -35.42 -33.14
C ASP A 371 -48.52 -35.10 -33.27
N LEU A 372 -48.88 -33.83 -33.42
CA LEU A 372 -50.27 -33.43 -33.66
C LEU A 372 -50.82 -33.99 -34.97
N GLY A 373 -49.99 -34.04 -36.02
CA GLY A 373 -50.34 -34.64 -37.31
C GLY A 373 -50.61 -36.15 -37.20
N ILE A 374 -49.74 -36.89 -36.51
CA ILE A 374 -49.90 -38.34 -36.29
C ILE A 374 -51.14 -38.60 -35.42
N LEU A 375 -51.33 -37.85 -34.34
CA LEU A 375 -52.51 -37.94 -33.49
C LEU A 375 -53.80 -37.67 -34.28
N ALA A 376 -53.85 -36.58 -35.05
CA ALA A 376 -55.02 -36.23 -35.85
C ALA A 376 -55.31 -37.27 -36.92
N ALA A 377 -54.31 -37.72 -37.68
CA ALA A 377 -54.46 -38.77 -38.68
C ALA A 377 -54.93 -40.08 -38.06
N GLY A 378 -54.37 -40.47 -36.91
CA GLY A 378 -54.76 -41.66 -36.15
C GLY A 378 -56.21 -41.59 -35.66
N LEU A 379 -56.64 -40.43 -35.15
CA LEU A 379 -58.04 -40.21 -34.75
C LEU A 379 -59.00 -40.19 -35.95
N VAL A 380 -58.65 -39.54 -37.06
CA VAL A 380 -59.47 -39.52 -38.28
C VAL A 380 -59.60 -40.91 -38.89
N ALA A 381 -58.49 -41.67 -38.96
CA ALA A 381 -58.51 -43.07 -39.35
C ALA A 381 -59.39 -43.88 -38.39
N ALA A 382 -59.35 -43.58 -37.09
CA ALA A 382 -60.19 -44.17 -36.05
C ALA A 382 -61.69 -43.77 -36.13
N VAL A 383 -62.06 -42.72 -36.86
CA VAL A 383 -63.46 -42.23 -36.93
C VAL A 383 -64.12 -42.50 -38.29
N THR A 384 -63.38 -42.43 -39.39
CA THR A 384 -63.93 -42.54 -40.75
C THR A 384 -64.39 -43.97 -41.10
N ARG A 385 -65.52 -44.08 -41.82
CA ARG A 385 -66.03 -45.33 -42.43
C ARG A 385 -65.52 -45.39 -43.88
N ALA A 386 -64.45 -46.12 -44.15
CA ALA A 386 -64.16 -46.52 -45.53
C ALA A 386 -65.11 -47.67 -45.89
N GLY A 387 -66.06 -47.46 -46.80
CA GLY A 387 -66.85 -48.52 -47.39
C GLY A 387 -66.10 -49.11 -48.59
N VAL A 388 -65.84 -50.41 -48.60
CA VAL A 388 -65.27 -51.08 -49.78
C VAL A 388 -66.42 -51.53 -50.68
N SER A 389 -66.59 -50.89 -51.83
CA SER A 389 -67.46 -51.33 -52.92
C SER A 389 -66.76 -52.45 -53.71
N SER A 390 -67.36 -53.64 -53.76
CA SER A 390 -66.92 -54.76 -54.58
C SER A 390 -67.69 -54.79 -55.91
N SER A 391 -66.99 -54.84 -57.05
CA SER A 391 -67.60 -55.17 -58.35
C SER A 391 -66.73 -56.10 -59.17
N SER A 392 -67.26 -57.30 -59.47
CA SER A 392 -67.19 -58.09 -60.72
C SER A 392 -67.56 -59.57 -60.44
N PRO A 393 -67.93 -60.43 -61.43
CA PRO A 393 -67.91 -60.27 -62.90
C PRO A 393 -69.17 -60.81 -63.67
N GLY A 394 -69.25 -60.58 -64.99
CA GLY A 394 -70.22 -61.25 -65.88
C GLY A 394 -69.94 -61.02 -67.38
N ALA A 395 -69.84 -62.11 -68.15
CA ALA A 395 -69.36 -62.24 -69.53
C ALA A 395 -70.39 -61.89 -70.63
N GLN A 396 -69.92 -61.50 -71.83
CA GLN A 396 -70.15 -62.17 -73.13
C GLN A 396 -69.63 -61.35 -74.33
N ALA A 397 -68.86 -62.02 -75.21
CA ALA A 397 -68.65 -61.71 -76.64
C ALA A 397 -69.62 -62.63 -77.46
N PRO A 398 -69.80 -62.55 -78.81
CA PRO A 398 -68.87 -62.23 -79.91
C PRO A 398 -69.52 -61.26 -80.96
N SER A 399 -69.07 -60.94 -82.18
CA SER A 399 -68.26 -61.60 -83.23
C SER A 399 -67.87 -60.62 -84.36
N GLU A 400 -66.79 -60.97 -85.10
CA GLU A 400 -66.55 -60.76 -86.56
C GLU A 400 -66.44 -59.33 -87.16
N ALA A 401 -65.64 -59.02 -88.19
CA ALA A 401 -64.61 -59.74 -88.96
C ALA A 401 -63.86 -58.75 -89.91
N ALA A 402 -62.58 -59.07 -90.17
CA ALA A 402 -61.86 -59.04 -91.45
C ALA A 402 -61.51 -57.75 -92.25
N SER A 403 -60.19 -57.68 -92.53
CA SER A 403 -59.48 -57.15 -93.72
C SER A 403 -59.37 -55.63 -93.86
N ARG A 404 -58.21 -55.04 -94.18
CA ARG A 404 -57.00 -55.49 -94.89
C ARG A 404 -55.71 -55.11 -94.18
#